data_AF-A0A5C6ZSL7-F1
#
_entry.id   AF-A0A5C6ZSL7-F1
#
_cell.length_a   1.000
_cell.length_b   1.000
_cell.length_c   1.000
_cell.angle_alpha   90.00
_cell.angle_beta   90.00
_cell.angle_gamma   90.00
#
_symmetry.space_group_name_H-M   'P 1'
#
loop_
_entity.id
_entity.type
_entity.pdbx_description
1 polymer ?
#
loop_
_entity_poly.entity_id
_entity_poly.type
_entity_poly.pdbx_seq_one_letter_code
_entity_poly.pdbx_strand_id
1 'polypeptide(L)'
;MNDWIIYSIGFLAQLLFSIRLISQWFLSEKAEKVITPTLYWKLSLLAALLLFIYGYLRGDLPIMLGQAFIYTIYFRNLKLQQEWKKTNLLFKITVLLTPFLIAAYLLFFSELTWKSLVENENIPLWLIIVGIIGQVVYTSRFIYQWIYSERHEESSLPKVFWIISITGSAILFTYAIFRSDPVLLAAHFFGAIVYIRNLFLKND
;
A
#
# COMPACT_ATOMS: atom_id res chain seq x y z
N MET A 1 21.64 10.59 4.36
CA MET A 1 21.09 10.78 2.97
C MET A 1 20.34 12.11 2.95
N ASN A 2 20.33 12.82 1.83
CA ASN A 2 19.58 14.09 1.75
C ASN A 2 18.06 13.80 1.84
N ASP A 3 17.33 14.52 2.70
CA ASP A 3 15.88 14.33 2.93
C ASP A 3 15.06 14.38 1.63
N TRP A 4 15.49 15.18 0.66
CA TRP A 4 14.87 15.28 -0.66
C TRP A 4 14.89 13.95 -1.44
N ILE A 5 15.96 13.16 -1.31
CA ILE A 5 16.06 11.86 -1.98
C ILE A 5 15.08 10.87 -1.34
N ILE A 6 14.98 10.89 -0.01
CA ILE A 6 14.05 10.03 0.74
C ILE A 6 12.62 10.36 0.33
N TYR A 7 12.22 11.64 0.36
CA TYR A 7 10.88 12.04 -0.07
C TYR A 7 10.60 11.74 -1.54
N SER A 8 11.60 11.84 -2.41
CA SER A 8 11.45 11.48 -3.84
C SER A 8 11.09 10.00 -4.02
N ILE A 9 11.70 9.10 -3.24
CA ILE A 9 11.35 7.66 -3.25
C ILE A 9 9.90 7.47 -2.79
N GLY A 10 9.50 8.14 -1.70
CA GLY A 10 8.13 8.08 -1.19
C GLY A 10 7.10 8.62 -2.17
N PHE A 11 7.35 9.78 -2.78
CA PHE A 11 6.47 10.36 -3.80
C PHE A 11 6.43 9.53 -5.08
N LEU A 12 7.54 8.89 -5.49
CA LEU A 12 7.52 7.94 -6.60
C LEU A 12 6.62 6.74 -6.30
N ALA A 13 6.71 6.18 -5.09
CA ALA A 13 5.80 5.13 -4.65
C ALA A 13 4.34 5.60 -4.70
N GLN A 14 4.08 6.82 -4.22
CA GLN A 14 2.74 7.38 -4.20
C GLN A 14 2.21 7.69 -5.61
N LEU A 15 3.07 8.07 -6.54
CA LEU A 15 2.70 8.26 -7.95
C LEU A 15 2.20 6.93 -8.55
N LEU A 16 2.91 5.83 -8.32
CA LEU A 16 2.48 4.50 -8.76
C LEU A 16 1.15 4.09 -8.10
N PHE A 17 0.98 4.36 -6.80
CA PHE A 17 -0.29 4.14 -6.10
C PHE A 17 -1.44 5.03 -6.61
N SER A 18 -1.13 6.22 -7.11
CA SER A 18 -2.12 7.13 -7.68
C SER A 18 -2.52 6.67 -9.08
N ILE A 19 -1.57 6.27 -9.92
CA ILE A 19 -1.84 5.75 -11.27
C ILE A 19 -2.73 4.50 -11.21
N ARG A 20 -2.53 3.60 -10.24
CA ARG A 20 -3.45 2.44 -10.08
C ARG A 20 -4.89 2.88 -9.76
N LEU A 21 -5.07 3.89 -8.91
CA LEU A 21 -6.40 4.35 -8.50
C LEU A 21 -7.08 5.10 -9.63
N ILE A 22 -6.33 5.93 -10.35
CA ILE A 22 -6.82 6.68 -11.52
C ILE A 22 -7.20 5.72 -12.65
N SER A 23 -6.37 4.71 -12.95
CA SER A 23 -6.71 3.71 -13.97
C SER A 23 -7.94 2.89 -13.58
N GLN A 24 -8.06 2.50 -12.31
CA GLN A 24 -9.27 1.87 -11.79
C GLN A 24 -10.48 2.79 -11.92
N TRP A 25 -10.34 4.07 -11.57
CA TRP A 25 -11.40 5.07 -11.67
C TRP A 25 -11.96 5.11 -13.09
N PHE A 26 -11.11 5.41 -14.08
CA PHE A 26 -11.55 5.60 -15.47
C PHE A 26 -12.24 4.36 -16.04
N LEU A 27 -11.70 3.18 -15.77
CA LEU A 27 -12.29 1.93 -16.24
C LEU A 27 -13.60 1.59 -15.53
N SER A 28 -13.73 1.99 -14.26
CA SER A 28 -14.96 1.77 -13.50
C SER A 28 -16.08 2.74 -13.91
N GLU A 29 -15.77 3.99 -14.27
CA GLU A 29 -16.79 4.89 -14.86
C GLU A 29 -17.35 4.31 -16.14
N LYS A 30 -16.45 3.89 -17.05
CA LYS A 30 -16.83 3.36 -18.36
C LYS A 30 -17.72 2.11 -18.25
N ALA A 31 -17.62 1.37 -17.15
CA ALA A 31 -18.37 0.14 -16.93
C ALA A 31 -19.53 0.29 -15.94
N GLU A 32 -19.74 1.49 -15.37
CA GLU A 32 -20.76 1.77 -14.34
C GLU A 32 -20.71 0.85 -13.11
N LYS A 33 -19.56 0.20 -12.88
CA LYS A 33 -19.31 -0.73 -11.78
C LYS A 33 -17.83 -0.71 -11.39
N VAL A 34 -17.52 -1.07 -10.16
CA VAL A 34 -16.13 -1.14 -9.70
C VAL A 34 -15.41 -2.30 -10.38
N ILE A 35 -14.37 -1.98 -11.16
CA ILE A 35 -13.51 -2.95 -11.86
C ILE A 35 -12.09 -2.85 -11.33
N THR A 36 -11.42 -3.99 -11.15
CA THR A 36 -10.00 -4.03 -10.76
C THR A 36 -9.11 -4.41 -11.95
N PRO A 37 -8.51 -3.44 -12.69
CA PRO A 37 -7.67 -3.76 -13.83
C PRO A 37 -6.36 -4.44 -13.39
N THR A 38 -5.75 -5.25 -14.25
CA THR A 38 -4.45 -5.90 -13.98
C THR A 38 -3.34 -4.89 -13.63
N LEU A 39 -3.38 -3.71 -14.26
CA LEU A 39 -2.45 -2.63 -13.98
C LEU A 39 -2.48 -2.22 -12.49
N TYR A 40 -3.65 -2.33 -11.85
CA TYR A 40 -3.82 -2.03 -10.44
C TYR A 40 -2.85 -2.82 -9.57
N TRP A 41 -2.83 -4.15 -9.74
CA TRP A 41 -1.98 -5.03 -8.93
C TRP A 41 -0.49 -4.91 -9.29
N LYS A 42 -0.17 -4.74 -10.58
CA LYS A 42 1.22 -4.58 -11.02
C LYS A 42 1.88 -3.34 -10.42
N LEU A 43 1.20 -2.20 -10.51
CA LEU A 43 1.71 -0.95 -9.91
C LEU A 43 1.75 -1.02 -8.38
N SER A 44 0.77 -1.71 -7.77
CA SER A 44 0.73 -1.89 -6.32
C SER A 44 1.95 -2.65 -5.78
N LEU A 45 2.44 -3.67 -6.50
CA LEU A 45 3.65 -4.42 -6.13
C LEU A 45 4.88 -3.52 -6.14
N LEU A 46 5.10 -2.77 -7.24
CA LEU A 46 6.24 -1.88 -7.36
C LEU A 46 6.20 -0.74 -6.34
N ALA A 47 5.02 -0.14 -6.14
CA ALA A 47 4.80 0.91 -5.18
C ALA A 47 5.06 0.44 -3.73
N ALA A 48 4.62 -0.77 -3.37
CA ALA A 48 4.85 -1.32 -2.04
C ALA A 48 6.33 -1.54 -1.72
N LEU A 49 7.14 -1.97 -2.70
CA LEU A 49 8.59 -2.08 -2.53
C LEU A 49 9.23 -0.71 -2.26
N LEU A 50 8.88 0.29 -3.06
CA LEU A 50 9.41 1.65 -2.89
C LEU A 50 8.95 2.27 -1.57
N LEU A 51 7.69 2.10 -1.19
CA LEU A 51 7.15 2.66 0.06
C LEU A 51 7.71 1.93 1.28
N PHE A 52 8.02 0.64 1.18
CA PHE A 52 8.75 -0.09 2.23
C PHE A 52 10.15 0.49 2.41
N ILE A 53 10.89 0.71 1.32
CA ILE A 53 12.23 1.33 1.35
C ILE A 53 12.15 2.74 1.94
N TYR A 54 11.13 3.52 1.55
CA TYR A 54 10.86 4.83 2.15
C TYR A 54 10.65 4.75 3.66
N GLY A 55 9.81 3.81 4.13
CA GLY A 55 9.58 3.57 5.55
C GLY A 55 10.87 3.22 6.31
N TYR A 56 11.69 2.35 5.72
CA TYR A 56 13.01 2.00 6.28
C TYR A 56 13.92 3.22 6.42
N LEU A 57 14.05 4.02 5.36
CA LEU A 57 14.88 5.23 5.36
C LEU A 57 14.37 6.31 6.33
N ARG A 58 13.07 6.30 6.65
CA ARG A 58 12.44 7.20 7.62
C ARG A 58 12.43 6.65 9.06
N GLY A 59 12.91 5.41 9.26
CA GLY A 59 12.80 4.69 10.52
C GLY A 59 11.34 4.50 10.97
N ASP A 60 10.41 4.39 10.03
CA ASP A 60 8.97 4.36 10.26
C ASP A 60 8.44 2.92 10.18
N LEU A 61 8.36 2.27 11.35
CA LEU A 61 7.88 0.90 11.51
C LEU A 61 6.46 0.70 10.95
N PRO A 62 5.47 1.57 11.24
CA PRO A 62 4.13 1.45 10.64
C PRO A 62 4.15 1.29 9.12
N ILE A 63 4.87 2.16 8.39
CA ILE A 63 4.93 2.09 6.92
C ILE A 63 5.49 0.74 6.48
N MET A 64 6.60 0.31 7.06
CA MET A 64 7.26 -0.96 6.71
C MET A 64 6.33 -2.16 6.92
N LEU A 65 5.68 -2.24 8.08
CA LEU A 65 4.78 -3.36 8.41
C LEU A 65 3.59 -3.44 7.47
N GLY A 66 2.96 -2.30 7.17
CA GLY A 66 1.83 -2.25 6.24
C GLY A 66 2.20 -2.76 4.85
N GLN A 67 3.36 -2.31 4.32
CA GLN A 67 3.81 -2.73 2.99
C GLN A 67 4.24 -4.20 2.92
N ALA A 68 4.93 -4.71 3.95
CA ALA A 68 5.35 -6.10 3.99
C ALA A 68 4.16 -7.07 3.93
N PHE A 69 3.11 -6.79 4.70
CA PHE A 69 1.91 -7.63 4.70
C PHE A 69 1.18 -7.55 3.35
N ILE A 70 0.91 -6.33 2.87
CA ILE A 70 0.03 -6.13 1.72
C ILE A 70 0.63 -6.59 0.40
N TYR A 71 1.96 -6.62 0.31
CA TYR A 71 2.69 -7.09 -0.85
C TYR A 71 2.25 -8.48 -1.30
N THR A 72 2.04 -9.40 -0.35
CA THR A 72 1.64 -10.79 -0.61
C THR A 72 0.26 -10.87 -1.26
N ILE A 73 -0.68 -10.01 -0.83
CA ILE A 73 -2.03 -9.95 -1.37
C ILE A 73 -2.02 -9.42 -2.80
N TYR A 74 -1.20 -8.41 -3.09
CA TYR A 74 -1.06 -7.88 -4.46
C TYR A 74 -0.55 -8.95 -5.43
N PHE A 75 0.46 -9.71 -5.01
CA PHE A 75 1.00 -10.81 -5.79
C PHE A 75 -0.05 -11.92 -6.02
N ARG A 76 -0.79 -12.30 -4.97
CA ARG A 76 -1.86 -13.29 -5.04
C ARG A 76 -2.97 -12.86 -5.99
N ASN A 77 -3.45 -11.62 -5.92
CA ASN A 77 -4.54 -11.15 -6.79
C ASN A 77 -4.12 -11.10 -8.26
N LEU A 78 -2.86 -10.79 -8.56
CA LEU A 78 -2.32 -10.89 -9.92
C LEU A 78 -2.30 -12.34 -10.44
N LYS A 79 -2.08 -13.33 -9.56
CA LYS A 79 -2.20 -14.75 -9.89
C LYS A 79 -3.65 -15.18 -10.07
N LEU A 80 -4.57 -14.70 -9.23
CA LEU A 80 -6.00 -14.99 -9.36
C LEU A 80 -6.53 -14.51 -10.72
N GLN A 81 -6.08 -13.34 -11.19
CA GLN A 81 -6.41 -12.84 -12.53
C GLN A 81 -5.73 -13.62 -13.68
N GLN A 82 -4.92 -14.65 -13.38
CA GLN A 82 -4.12 -15.42 -14.35
C GLN A 82 -3.13 -14.59 -15.18
N GLU A 83 -2.83 -13.36 -14.75
CA GLU A 83 -2.01 -12.41 -15.48
C GLU A 83 -0.52 -12.54 -15.15
N TRP A 84 -0.17 -13.17 -14.02
CA TRP A 84 1.23 -13.38 -13.63
C TRP A 84 2.05 -14.08 -14.72
N LYS A 85 1.51 -15.16 -15.31
CA LYS A 85 2.22 -15.95 -16.34
C LYS A 85 2.56 -15.09 -17.56
N LYS A 86 1.66 -14.19 -17.95
CA LYS A 86 1.78 -13.29 -19.12
C LYS A 86 2.71 -12.10 -18.89
N THR A 87 3.13 -11.84 -17.65
CA THR A 87 4.04 -10.72 -17.36
C THR A 87 5.46 -10.94 -17.91
N ASN A 88 6.14 -9.85 -18.26
CA ASN A 88 7.50 -9.89 -18.76
C ASN A 88 8.49 -10.35 -17.68
N LEU A 89 9.67 -10.82 -18.11
CA LEU A 89 10.68 -11.37 -17.22
C LEU A 89 11.20 -10.33 -16.23
N LEU A 90 11.43 -9.09 -16.68
CA LEU A 90 11.94 -8.01 -15.83
C LEU A 90 11.04 -7.77 -14.61
N PHE A 91 9.73 -7.65 -14.83
CA PHE A 91 8.75 -7.48 -13.75
C PHE A 91 8.78 -8.67 -12.78
N LYS A 92 8.87 -9.90 -13.31
CA LYS A 92 8.93 -11.11 -12.47
C LYS A 92 10.18 -11.11 -11.59
N ILE A 93 11.33 -10.76 -12.16
CA ILE A 93 12.59 -10.66 -11.42
C ILE A 93 12.46 -9.60 -10.33
N THR A 94 12.00 -8.39 -10.64
CA THR A 94 11.82 -7.33 -9.63
C THR A 94 10.89 -7.79 -8.50
N VAL A 95 9.72 -8.35 -8.82
CA VAL A 95 8.73 -8.75 -7.82
C VAL A 95 9.22 -9.90 -6.92
N LEU A 96 10.01 -10.82 -7.46
CA LEU A 96 10.51 -11.94 -6.67
C LEU A 96 11.81 -11.60 -5.96
N LEU A 97 12.80 -11.07 -6.67
CA LEU A 97 14.16 -10.87 -6.16
C LEU A 97 14.23 -9.71 -5.15
N THR A 98 13.53 -8.59 -5.39
CA THR A 98 13.67 -7.40 -4.54
C THR A 98 13.27 -7.65 -3.09
N PRO A 99 12.16 -8.33 -2.75
CA PRO A 99 11.86 -8.71 -1.37
C PRO A 99 12.98 -9.51 -0.68
N PHE A 100 13.59 -10.47 -1.39
CA PHE A 100 14.70 -11.25 -0.83
C PHE A 100 15.96 -10.40 -0.61
N LEU A 101 16.26 -9.49 -1.53
CA LEU A 101 17.37 -8.55 -1.36
C LEU A 101 17.14 -7.59 -0.20
N ILE A 102 15.92 -7.08 -0.04
CA ILE A 102 15.54 -6.25 1.12
C ILE A 102 15.70 -7.07 2.41
N ALA A 103 15.18 -8.30 2.47
CA ALA A 103 15.32 -9.16 3.64
C ALA A 103 16.79 -9.46 3.98
N ALA A 104 17.61 -9.80 2.99
CA ALA A 104 19.04 -10.01 3.18
C ALA A 104 19.74 -8.74 3.67
N TYR A 105 19.41 -7.58 3.09
CA TYR A 105 19.92 -6.30 3.55
C TYR A 105 19.55 -6.03 5.01
N LEU A 106 18.29 -6.26 5.40
CA LEU A 106 17.82 -6.09 6.77
C LEU A 106 18.50 -7.02 7.77
N LEU A 107 18.84 -8.25 7.38
CA LEU A 107 19.46 -9.24 8.26
C LEU A 107 20.97 -9.05 8.43
N PHE A 108 21.67 -8.65 7.36
CA PHE A 108 23.14 -8.65 7.34
C PHE A 108 23.76 -7.26 7.43
N PHE A 109 23.04 -6.21 7.00
CA PHE A 109 23.63 -4.87 6.80
C PHE A 109 22.86 -3.74 7.48
N SER A 110 21.63 -3.98 7.94
CA SER A 110 20.82 -2.91 8.54
C SER A 110 21.35 -2.49 9.91
N GLU A 111 21.59 -1.19 10.04
CA GLU A 111 21.88 -0.54 11.33
C GLU A 111 20.62 -0.37 12.19
N LEU A 112 19.44 -0.39 11.55
CA LEU A 112 18.15 -0.32 12.22
C LEU A 112 17.88 -1.62 12.98
N THR A 113 17.82 -1.52 14.30
CA THR A 113 17.45 -2.61 15.22
C THR A 113 15.97 -2.52 15.60
N TRP A 114 15.38 -3.63 16.06
CA TRP A 114 14.02 -3.63 16.61
C TRP A 114 13.80 -2.57 17.70
N LYS A 115 14.81 -2.40 18.58
CA LYS A 115 14.76 -1.38 19.62
C LYS A 115 14.68 0.03 19.03
N SER A 116 15.49 0.34 18.02
CA SER A 116 15.45 1.66 17.36
C SER A 116 14.14 1.96 16.63
N LEU A 117 13.42 0.91 16.19
CA LEU A 117 12.13 1.04 15.51
C LEU A 117 10.96 1.30 16.47
N VAL A 118 11.05 0.79 17.70
CA VAL A 118 9.99 0.92 18.72
C VAL A 118 10.27 2.07 19.68
N GLU A 119 11.53 2.24 20.07
CA GLU A 119 12.04 3.32 20.92
C GLU A 119 12.75 4.36 20.04
N ASN A 120 12.01 4.95 19.11
CA ASN A 120 12.54 5.94 18.18
C ASN A 120 12.52 7.34 18.80
N GLU A 121 13.68 8.00 18.91
CA GLU A 121 13.78 9.37 19.44
C GLU A 121 12.96 10.38 18.61
N ASN A 122 12.77 10.12 17.32
CA ASN A 122 12.06 10.99 16.39
C ASN A 122 10.55 10.70 16.30
N ILE A 123 10.10 9.54 16.80
CA ILE A 123 8.69 9.12 16.72
C ILE A 123 8.26 8.59 18.09
N PRO A 124 7.44 9.35 18.86
CA PRO A 124 7.03 8.89 20.16
C PRO A 124 6.18 7.62 20.06
N LEU A 125 6.29 6.74 21.06
CA LEU A 125 5.66 5.42 21.05
C LEU A 125 4.15 5.45 20.78
N TRP A 126 3.43 6.43 21.34
CA TRP A 126 1.98 6.58 21.09
C TRP A 126 1.67 6.81 19.62
N LEU A 127 2.54 7.53 18.89
CA LEU A 127 2.36 7.81 17.48
C LEU A 127 2.66 6.56 16.64
N ILE A 128 3.68 5.78 17.01
CA ILE A 128 3.95 4.45 16.40
C ILE A 128 2.72 3.55 16.55
N ILE A 129 2.12 3.49 17.74
CA ILE A 129 0.91 2.69 18.00
C ILE A 129 -0.26 3.16 17.12
N VAL A 130 -0.50 4.47 17.02
CA VAL A 130 -1.53 5.03 16.13
C VAL A 130 -1.25 4.66 14.67
N GLY A 131 0.01 4.74 14.23
CA GLY A 131 0.43 4.31 12.90
C GLY A 131 0.14 2.84 12.65
N ILE A 132 0.49 1.95 13.58
CA ILE A 132 0.22 0.51 13.49
C ILE A 132 -1.28 0.23 13.44
N ILE A 133 -2.08 0.85 14.32
CA ILE A 133 -3.55 0.72 14.30
C ILE A 133 -4.10 1.17 12.95
N GLY A 134 -3.65 2.34 12.46
CA GLY A 134 -4.02 2.85 11.15
C GLY A 134 -3.69 1.86 10.04
N GLN A 135 -2.50 1.27 10.05
CA GLN A 135 -2.08 0.26 9.07
C GLN A 135 -2.90 -1.02 9.17
N VAL A 136 -3.20 -1.52 10.36
CA VAL A 136 -4.04 -2.70 10.57
C VAL A 136 -5.44 -2.46 10.02
N VAL A 137 -6.08 -1.34 10.39
CA VAL A 137 -7.40 -0.98 9.89
C VAL A 137 -7.35 -0.83 8.37
N TYR A 138 -6.42 -0.02 7.85
CA TYR A 138 -6.29 0.24 6.42
C TYR A 138 -6.04 -1.05 5.63
N THR A 139 -5.19 -1.94 6.12
CA THR A 139 -4.83 -3.21 5.47
C THR A 139 -5.92 -4.27 5.55
N SER A 140 -6.75 -4.24 6.60
CA SER A 140 -7.85 -5.19 6.78
C SER A 140 -8.84 -5.19 5.62
N ARG A 141 -8.94 -4.10 4.84
CA ARG A 141 -9.75 -4.05 3.63
C ARG A 141 -9.39 -5.15 2.63
N PHE A 142 -8.10 -5.46 2.53
CA PHE A 142 -7.61 -6.47 1.60
C PHE A 142 -7.78 -7.87 2.14
N ILE A 143 -7.80 -8.04 3.47
CA ILE A 143 -8.22 -9.30 4.11
C ILE A 143 -9.70 -9.53 3.81
N TYR A 144 -10.55 -8.50 3.96
CA TYR A 144 -11.96 -8.59 3.60
C TYR A 144 -12.15 -8.93 2.12
N GLN A 145 -11.45 -8.21 1.22
CA GLN A 145 -11.48 -8.50 -0.20
C GLN A 145 -11.01 -9.92 -0.51
N TRP A 146 -10.00 -10.42 0.19
CA TRP A 146 -9.56 -11.79 0.02
C TRP A 146 -10.69 -12.77 0.36
N ILE A 147 -11.27 -12.67 1.56
CA ILE A 147 -12.40 -13.53 1.96
C ILE A 147 -13.54 -13.45 0.94
N TYR A 148 -13.83 -12.25 0.44
CA TYR A 148 -14.84 -12.04 -0.61
C TYR A 148 -14.48 -12.75 -1.92
N SER A 149 -13.23 -12.62 -2.37
CA SER A 149 -12.72 -13.25 -3.60
C SER A 149 -12.66 -14.76 -3.53
N GLU A 150 -12.43 -15.38 -2.37
CA GLU A 150 -12.50 -16.86 -2.26
C GLU A 150 -13.93 -17.37 -2.43
N ARG A 151 -14.94 -16.57 -2.04
CA ARG A 151 -16.35 -16.95 -2.17
C ARG A 151 -16.91 -16.78 -3.59
N HIS A 152 -16.32 -15.89 -4.37
CA HIS A 152 -16.85 -15.48 -5.68
C HIS A 152 -15.86 -15.72 -6.84
N GLU A 153 -14.67 -16.25 -6.55
CA GLU A 153 -13.56 -16.48 -7.51
C GLU A 153 -13.09 -15.25 -8.31
N GLU A 154 -13.57 -14.07 -7.98
CA GLU A 154 -13.26 -12.82 -8.67
C GLU A 154 -12.44 -11.85 -7.81
N SER A 155 -11.50 -11.12 -8.43
CA SER A 155 -10.71 -10.07 -7.78
C SER A 155 -11.45 -8.72 -7.79
N SER A 156 -12.65 -8.68 -7.21
CA SER A 156 -13.46 -7.47 -7.06
C SER A 156 -13.16 -6.73 -5.74
N LEU A 157 -13.55 -5.44 -5.67
CA LEU A 157 -13.37 -4.59 -4.50
C LEU A 157 -14.76 -4.20 -3.95
N PRO A 158 -15.30 -4.97 -2.98
CA PRO A 158 -16.68 -4.80 -2.50
C PRO A 158 -16.86 -3.47 -1.75
N LYS A 159 -18.10 -3.01 -1.55
CA LYS A 159 -18.38 -1.73 -0.87
C LYS A 159 -17.66 -1.57 0.47
N VAL A 160 -17.60 -2.64 1.26
CA VAL A 160 -16.92 -2.68 2.58
C VAL A 160 -15.43 -2.38 2.47
N PHE A 161 -14.77 -2.77 1.36
CA PHE A 161 -13.37 -2.43 1.09
C PHE A 161 -13.15 -0.91 1.13
N TRP A 162 -14.05 -0.14 0.49
CA TRP A 162 -13.95 1.31 0.40
C TRP A 162 -14.29 2.00 1.72
N ILE A 163 -15.26 1.48 2.48
CA ILE A 163 -15.57 1.96 3.83
C ILE A 163 -14.34 1.82 4.75
N ILE A 164 -13.75 0.62 4.79
CA ILE A 164 -12.52 0.37 5.56
C ILE A 164 -11.37 1.27 5.06
N SER A 165 -11.26 1.48 3.75
CA SER A 165 -10.25 2.37 3.16
C SER A 165 -10.36 3.79 3.69
N ILE A 166 -11.57 4.36 3.76
CA ILE A 166 -11.80 5.72 4.27
C ILE A 166 -11.43 5.80 5.75
N THR A 167 -11.90 4.84 6.56
CA THR A 167 -11.60 4.80 8.01
C THR A 167 -10.10 4.70 8.27
N GLY A 168 -9.42 3.74 7.63
CA GLY A 168 -7.96 3.60 7.77
C GLY A 168 -7.20 4.81 7.23
N SER A 169 -7.68 5.41 6.13
CA SER A 169 -7.07 6.62 5.55
C SER A 169 -7.20 7.83 6.47
N ALA A 170 -8.31 7.98 7.19
CA ALA A 170 -8.48 9.06 8.16
C ALA A 170 -7.49 8.93 9.34
N ILE A 171 -7.28 7.70 9.85
CA ILE A 171 -6.30 7.42 10.92
C ILE A 171 -4.89 7.71 10.41
N LEU A 172 -4.53 7.20 9.22
CA LEU A 172 -3.19 7.37 8.66
C LEU A 172 -2.92 8.81 8.19
N PHE A 173 -3.94 9.55 7.78
CA PHE A 173 -3.84 10.99 7.52
C PHE A 173 -3.50 11.75 8.81
N THR A 174 -4.19 11.42 9.90
CA THR A 174 -3.91 12.00 11.23
C THR A 174 -2.49 11.66 11.68
N TYR A 175 -2.08 10.39 11.53
CA TYR A 175 -0.71 9.96 11.78
C TYR A 175 0.31 10.77 10.96
N ALA A 176 0.04 11.00 9.67
CA ALA A 176 0.91 11.75 8.78
C ALA A 176 1.06 13.23 9.17
N ILE A 177 0.00 13.87 9.69
CA ILE A 177 0.07 15.23 10.24
C ILE A 177 1.07 15.26 11.38
N PHE A 178 0.89 14.40 12.40
CA PHE A 178 1.78 14.38 13.56
C PHE A 178 3.21 13.96 13.21
N ARG A 179 3.38 13.08 12.22
CA ARG A 179 4.70 12.68 11.72
C ARG A 179 5.37 13.74 10.85
N SER A 180 4.63 14.78 10.44
CA SER A 180 5.04 15.74 9.40
C SER A 180 5.54 15.02 8.14
N ASP A 181 4.78 14.00 7.71
CA ASP A 181 5.11 13.20 6.54
C ASP A 181 4.29 13.65 5.32
N PRO A 182 4.88 14.44 4.40
CA PRO A 182 4.17 14.99 3.25
C PRO A 182 3.77 13.89 2.24
N VAL A 183 4.48 12.76 2.20
CA VAL A 183 4.18 11.64 1.31
C VAL A 183 2.89 10.97 1.74
N LEU A 184 2.78 10.62 3.03
CA LEU A 184 1.57 10.00 3.57
C LEU A 184 0.38 10.96 3.59
N LEU A 185 0.60 12.25 3.87
CA LEU A 185 -0.45 13.28 3.80
C LEU A 185 -1.10 13.32 2.41
N ALA A 186 -0.28 13.46 1.36
CA ALA A 186 -0.76 13.45 0.00
C ALA A 186 -1.46 12.12 -0.34
N ALA A 187 -0.88 10.99 0.09
CA ALA A 187 -1.43 9.68 -0.19
C ALA A 187 -2.84 9.49 0.34
N HIS A 188 -3.06 9.84 1.60
CA HIS A 188 -4.34 9.64 2.28
C HIS A 188 -5.38 10.69 1.91
N PHE A 189 -4.95 11.92 1.59
CA PHE A 189 -5.86 12.96 1.09
C PHE A 189 -6.44 12.59 -0.29
N PHE A 190 -5.58 12.37 -1.28
CA PHE A 190 -6.05 12.05 -2.64
C PHE A 190 -6.68 10.66 -2.72
N GLY A 191 -6.18 9.70 -1.94
CA GLY A 191 -6.79 8.37 -1.85
C GLY A 191 -8.24 8.43 -1.34
N ALA A 192 -8.51 9.23 -0.31
CA ALA A 192 -9.85 9.36 0.27
C ALA A 192 -10.89 9.83 -0.76
N ILE A 193 -10.54 10.74 -1.66
CA ILE A 193 -11.43 11.22 -2.73
C ILE A 193 -11.89 10.04 -3.61
N VAL A 194 -10.96 9.18 -4.03
CA VAL A 194 -11.27 8.00 -4.84
C VAL A 194 -12.14 7.00 -4.06
N TYR A 195 -11.83 6.79 -2.77
CA TYR A 195 -12.58 5.84 -1.93
C TYR A 195 -14.03 6.29 -1.72
N ILE A 196 -14.25 7.57 -1.45
CA ILE A 196 -15.58 8.17 -1.30
C ILE A 196 -16.36 8.02 -2.61
N ARG A 197 -15.77 8.37 -3.74
CA ARG A 197 -16.39 8.19 -5.07
C ARG A 197 -16.83 6.73 -5.29
N ASN A 198 -15.97 5.76 -4.99
CA ASN A 198 -16.28 4.34 -5.18
C ASN A 198 -17.44 3.83 -4.32
N LEU A 199 -17.86 4.54 -3.26
CA LEU A 199 -19.05 4.18 -2.48
C LEU A 199 -20.36 4.46 -3.21
N PHE A 200 -20.37 5.39 -4.17
CA PHE A 200 -21.55 5.79 -4.94
C PHE A 200 -21.73 5.00 -6.24
N LEU A 201 -20.68 4.31 -6.70
CA LEU A 201 -20.82 3.33 -7.79
C LEU A 201 -21.50 2.05 -7.30
N LYS A 202 -22.16 1.35 -8.22
CA LYS A 202 -22.66 0.00 -7.96
C LYS A 202 -21.48 -0.89 -7.56
N ASN A 203 -21.58 -1.41 -6.35
CA ASN A 203 -20.72 -2.43 -5.79
C ASN A 203 -21.63 -3.62 -5.51
N ASP A 204 -21.42 -4.71 -6.23
CA ASP A 204 -22.10 -5.99 -5.94
C ASP A 204 -21.70 -6.52 -4.54
#